data_AF-A0A6A2FS61-F1
#
_entry.id   AF-A0A6A2FS61-F1
#
_cell.length_a   1.000
_cell.length_b   1.000
_cell.length_c   1.000
_cell.angle_alpha   90.00
_cell.angle_beta   90.00
_cell.angle_gamma   90.00
#
_symmetry.space_group_name_H-M   'P 1'
#
loop_
_entity.id
_entity.type
_entity.pdbx_description
1 polymer ?
#
loop_
_entity_poly.entity_id
_entity_poly.type
_entity_poly.pdbx_seq_one_letter_code
_entity_poly.pdbx_strand_id
1 'polypeptide(L)'
;MNDEIASKLEHLREYVTILKGYQHHQIEELQTDHTLKGAIERYLEVALECTIDIGEMIISREKLKRPESYQEVFLILGEQGILPKNFAILNSRL
;
A
#
# COMPACT_ATOMS: atom_id res chain seq x y z
N MET A 1 -3.74 1.23 -18.63
CA MET A 1 -4.61 1.02 -17.45
C MET A 1 -4.57 -0.40 -16.88
N ASN A 2 -4.99 -1.48 -17.58
CA ASN A 2 -4.82 -2.84 -17.04
C ASN A 2 -3.35 -3.20 -16.79
N ASP A 3 -2.51 -2.91 -17.78
CA ASP A 3 -1.08 -3.22 -17.73
C ASP A 3 -0.34 -2.38 -16.66
N GLU A 4 -0.83 -1.16 -16.39
CA GLU A 4 -0.26 -0.27 -15.37
C GLU A 4 -0.62 -0.76 -13.95
N ILE A 5 -1.87 -1.19 -13.73
CA ILE A 5 -2.28 -1.79 -12.44
C ILE A 5 -1.48 -3.08 -12.21
N ALA A 6 -1.33 -3.92 -13.24
CA ALA A 6 -0.53 -5.15 -13.16
C ALA A 6 0.93 -4.85 -12.82
N SER A 7 1.55 -3.84 -13.46
CA SER A 7 2.91 -3.42 -13.17
C SER A 7 3.05 -2.91 -11.73
N LYS A 8 2.12 -2.10 -11.22
CA LYS A 8 2.15 -1.64 -9.82
C LYS A 8 1.95 -2.79 -8.82
N LEU A 9 1.12 -3.78 -9.14
CA LEU A 9 0.97 -4.98 -8.31
C LEU A 9 2.26 -5.79 -8.25
N GLU A 10 3.04 -5.82 -9.33
CA GLU A 10 4.34 -6.50 -9.32
C GLU A 10 5.37 -5.74 -8.47
N HIS A 11 5.46 -4.42 -8.61
CA HIS A 11 6.30 -3.62 -7.70
C HIS A 11 5.89 -3.78 -6.23
N LEU A 12 4.58 -3.76 -5.93
CA LEU A 12 4.07 -4.00 -4.58
C LEU A 12 4.50 -5.37 -4.06
N ARG A 13 4.44 -6.41 -4.91
CA ARG A 13 4.90 -7.76 -4.56
C ARG A 13 6.40 -7.78 -4.25
N GLU A 14 7.21 -7.12 -5.06
CA GLU A 14 8.65 -7.00 -4.84
C GLU A 14 8.96 -6.31 -3.51
N TYR A 15 8.35 -5.15 -3.23
CA TYR A 15 8.55 -4.42 -1.98
C TYR A 15 8.11 -5.23 -0.76
N VAL A 16 6.94 -5.88 -0.81
CA VAL A 16 6.48 -6.75 0.28
C VAL A 16 7.43 -7.94 0.48
N THR A 17 8.01 -8.48 -0.59
CA THR A 17 8.99 -9.57 -0.51
C THR A 17 10.27 -9.11 0.18
N ILE A 18 10.77 -7.93 -0.17
CA ILE A 18 11.93 -7.30 0.48
C ILE A 18 11.64 -7.06 1.97
N LEU A 19 10.48 -6.48 2.31
CA LEU A 19 10.06 -6.24 3.70
C LEU A 19 9.97 -7.52 4.52
N LYS A 20 9.42 -8.60 3.94
CA LYS A 20 9.44 -9.93 4.55
C LYS A 20 10.86 -10.43 4.82
N GLY A 21 11.79 -10.12 3.91
CA GLY A 21 13.21 -10.39 4.08
C GLY A 21 13.79 -9.76 5.34
N TYR A 22 13.31 -8.60 5.77
CA TYR A 22 13.78 -7.92 6.98
C TYR A 22 13.12 -8.39 8.29
N GLN A 23 12.11 -9.28 8.25
CA GLN A 23 11.36 -9.70 9.45
C GLN A 23 12.19 -10.49 10.47
N HIS A 24 13.41 -10.92 10.12
CA HIS A 24 14.32 -11.59 11.04
C HIS A 24 15.13 -10.64 11.93
N HIS A 25 15.13 -9.33 11.63
CA HIS A 25 15.77 -8.33 12.46
C HIS A 25 14.89 -7.92 13.65
N GLN A 26 15.54 -7.71 14.78
CA GLN A 26 14.93 -7.22 16.00
C GLN A 26 14.79 -5.68 15.96
N ILE A 27 13.83 -5.14 16.70
CA ILE A 27 13.58 -3.69 16.73
C ILE A 27 14.79 -2.94 17.29
N GLU A 28 15.54 -3.54 18.20
CA GLU A 28 16.75 -2.96 18.78
C GLU A 28 17.84 -2.72 17.71
N GLU A 29 17.94 -3.58 16.69
CA GLU A 29 18.89 -3.42 15.59
C GLU A 29 18.60 -2.14 14.77
N LEU A 30 17.32 -1.79 14.63
CA LEU A 30 16.88 -0.56 13.94
C LEU A 30 17.28 0.72 14.67
N GLN A 31 17.57 0.64 15.97
CA GLN A 31 18.00 1.81 16.76
C GLN A 31 19.46 2.17 16.50
N THR A 32 20.29 1.18 16.13
CA THR A 32 21.73 1.34 15.95
C THR A 32 22.17 1.29 14.49
N ASP A 33 21.41 0.60 13.63
CA ASP A 33 21.67 0.52 12.20
C ASP A 33 20.72 1.43 11.41
N HIS A 34 21.20 2.63 11.10
CA HIS A 34 20.45 3.62 10.32
C HIS A 34 20.21 3.20 8.87
N THR A 35 21.07 2.36 8.30
CA THR A 35 20.91 1.87 6.93
C THR A 35 19.79 0.86 6.86
N LEU A 36 19.77 -0.11 7.79
CA LEU A 36 18.68 -1.07 7.93
C LEU A 36 17.35 -0.36 8.18
N LYS A 37 17.33 0.57 9.13
CA LYS A 37 16.13 1.38 9.43
C LYS A 37 15.62 2.13 8.21
N GLY A 38 16.51 2.88 7.53
CA GLY A 38 16.14 3.64 6.35
C GLY A 38 15.64 2.76 5.20
N ALA A 39 16.23 1.58 5.02
CA ALA A 39 15.74 0.61 4.03
C ALA A 39 14.32 0.15 4.35
N ILE A 40 14.05 -0.30 5.57
CA ILE A 40 12.70 -0.76 5.98
C ILE A 40 11.68 0.37 5.83
N GLU A 41 11.98 1.56 6.33
CA GLU A 41 11.09 2.73 6.25
C GLU A 41 10.78 3.07 4.79
N ARG A 42 11.79 3.11 3.91
CA ARG A 42 11.60 3.40 2.49
C ARG A 42 10.76 2.33 1.79
N TYR A 43 11.01 1.05 2.05
CA TYR A 43 10.24 -0.02 1.43
C TYR A 43 8.79 -0.07 1.93
N LEU A 44 8.53 0.30 3.19
CA LEU A 44 7.17 0.49 3.70
C LEU A 44 6.46 1.65 3.00
N GLU A 45 7.14 2.79 2.87
CA GLU A 45 6.60 3.98 2.20
C GLU A 45 6.17 3.67 0.76
N VAL A 46 7.05 3.07 -0.06
CA VAL A 46 6.73 2.78 -1.47
C VAL A 46 5.68 1.68 -1.64
N ALA A 47 5.58 0.75 -0.69
CA ALA A 47 4.51 -0.25 -0.70
C ALA A 47 3.15 0.38 -0.41
N LEU A 48 3.09 1.33 0.53
CA LEU A 48 1.88 2.10 0.82
C LEU A 48 1.49 2.98 -0.37
N GLU A 49 2.44 3.70 -0.96
CA GLU A 49 2.23 4.51 -2.17
C GLU A 49 1.65 3.66 -3.32
N CYS A 50 2.24 2.48 -3.59
CA CYS A 50 1.72 1.58 -4.62
C CYS A 50 0.28 1.15 -4.33
N THR A 51 -0.06 0.90 -3.07
CA THR A 51 -1.42 0.46 -2.69
C THR A 51 -2.44 1.57 -2.93
N ILE A 52 -2.09 2.82 -2.58
CA ILE A 52 -2.91 4.01 -2.82
C ILE A 52 -3.10 4.24 -4.32
N ASP A 53 -2.01 4.23 -5.09
CA ASP A 53 -2.03 4.42 -6.53
C ASP A 53 -2.93 3.41 -7.25
N ILE A 54 -2.80 2.12 -6.90
CA ILE A 54 -3.65 1.07 -7.45
C ILE A 54 -5.12 1.37 -7.15
N GLY A 55 -5.43 1.79 -5.92
CA GLY A 55 -6.78 2.14 -5.53
C GLY A 55 -7.34 3.33 -6.29
N GLU A 56 -6.56 4.40 -6.46
CA GLU A 56 -6.95 5.57 -7.26
C GLU A 56 -7.17 5.22 -8.74
N MET A 57 -6.33 4.37 -9.31
CA MET A 57 -6.48 3.88 -10.68
C MET A 57 -7.78 3.08 -10.85
N ILE A 58 -8.13 2.23 -9.88
CA ILE A 58 -9.40 1.50 -9.88
C ILE A 58 -10.57 2.48 -9.78
N ILE A 59 -10.52 3.44 -8.85
CA ILE A 59 -11.56 4.46 -8.68
C ILE A 59 -11.78 5.25 -9.98
N SER A 60 -10.70 5.67 -10.64
CA SER A 60 -10.73 6.40 -11.90
C SER A 60 -11.37 5.56 -13.01
N ARG A 61 -10.96 4.29 -13.14
CA ARG A 61 -11.49 3.34 -14.12
C ARG A 61 -12.99 3.11 -13.95
N GLU A 62 -13.43 2.88 -12.72
CA GLU A 62 -14.82 2.60 -12.37
C GLU A 62 -15.68 3.89 -12.32
N LYS A 63 -15.07 5.06 -12.61
CA LYS A 63 -15.71 6.39 -12.62
C LYS A 63 -16.41 6.72 -11.29
N LEU A 64 -15.80 6.33 -10.18
CA LEU A 64 -16.33 6.57 -8.84
C LEU A 64 -16.02 8.01 -8.38
N LYS A 65 -16.59 8.40 -7.23
CA LYS A 65 -16.25 9.68 -6.59
C LYS A 65 -14.73 9.76 -6.43
N ARG A 66 -14.13 10.89 -6.81
CA ARG A 66 -12.70 11.13 -6.58
C ARG A 66 -12.44 11.21 -5.06
N PRO A 67 -11.44 10.49 -4.54
CA PRO A 67 -11.05 10.60 -3.13
C PRO A 67 -10.48 11.99 -2.84
N GLU A 68 -10.79 12.51 -1.66
CA GLU A 68 -10.25 13.77 -1.11
C GLU A 68 -9.05 13.51 -0.20
N SER A 69 -8.80 12.25 0.17
CA SER A 69 -7.64 11.80 0.96
C SER A 69 -7.29 10.34 0.64
N TYR A 70 -6.10 9.90 1.01
CA TYR A 70 -5.69 8.50 0.84
C TYR A 70 -6.58 7.52 1.63
N GLN A 71 -7.13 7.95 2.76
CA GLN A 71 -8.05 7.14 3.55
C GLN A 71 -9.35 6.86 2.80
N GLU A 72 -9.85 7.86 2.05
CA GLU A 72 -11.05 7.71 1.23
C GLU A 72 -10.88 6.70 0.10
N VAL A 73 -9.66 6.50 -0.40
CA VAL A 73 -9.38 5.47 -1.43
C VAL A 73 -9.90 4.11 -0.96
N PHE A 74 -9.50 3.69 0.24
CA PHE A 74 -9.92 2.40 0.80
C PHE A 74 -11.43 2.35 1.08
N LEU A 75 -12.00 3.43 1.62
CA LEU A 75 -13.43 3.50 1.95
C LEU A 75 -14.30 3.40 0.70
N ILE A 76 -13.99 4.16 -0.36
CA ILE A 76 -14.71 4.15 -1.62
C ILE A 76 -14.68 2.75 -2.24
N LEU A 77 -13.51 2.10 -2.28
CA LEU A 77 -13.38 0.73 -2.79
C LEU A 77 -14.18 -0.28 -1.96
N GLY A 78 -14.24 -0.08 -0.64
CA GLY A 78 -15.05 -0.91 0.26
C GLY A 78 -16.56 -0.71 0.08
N GLU A 79 -17.01 0.53 -0.12
CA GLU A 79 -18.41 0.89 -0.40
C GLU A 79 -18.92 0.27 -1.71
N GLN A 80 -18.06 0.19 -2.72
CA GLN A 80 -18.38 -0.46 -4.01
C GLN A 80 -18.19 -1.98 -4.00
N GLY A 81 -17.79 -2.58 -2.87
CA GLY A 81 -17.59 -4.03 -2.76
C GLY A 81 -16.36 -4.57 -3.50
N ILE A 82 -15.46 -3.69 -3.96
CA ILE A 82 -14.19 -4.07 -4.61
C ILE A 82 -13.21 -4.60 -3.55
N LEU A 83 -13.21 -3.98 -2.37
CA LEU A 83 -12.51 -4.49 -1.19
C LEU A 83 -13.51 -5.00 -0.16
N PRO A 84 -13.17 -6.05 0.63
CA PRO A 84 -13.97 -6.42 1.78
C PRO A 84 -14.14 -5.22 2.74
N LYS A 85 -15.38 -4.90 3.12
CA LYS A 85 -15.69 -3.71 3.92
C LYS A 85 -14.86 -3.59 5.21
N ASN A 86 -14.66 -4.71 5.92
CA ASN A 86 -13.84 -4.72 7.14
C ASN A 86 -12.36 -4.43 6.84
N PHE A 87 -11.85 -4.92 5.71
CA PHE A 87 -10.49 -4.63 5.28
C PHE A 87 -10.32 -3.15 4.93
N ALA A 88 -11.29 -2.57 4.20
CA ALA A 88 -11.31 -1.16 3.87
C ALA A 88 -11.30 -0.26 5.11
N ILE A 89 -12.17 -0.53 6.09
CA ILE A 89 -12.27 0.25 7.35
C ILE A 89 -10.98 0.13 8.19
N LEU A 90 -10.37 -1.06 8.23
CA LEU A 90 -9.13 -1.26 8.98
C LEU A 90 -7.97 -0.44 8.39
N ASN A 91 -7.84 -0.46 7.05
CA ASN A 91 -6.72 0.15 6.35
C ASN A 91 -6.94 1.63 6.01
N SER A 92 -8.15 2.18 6.16
CA SER A 92 -8.40 3.62 6.04
C SER A 92 -7.89 4.43 7.24
N ARG A 93 -7.27 3.77 8.23
CA ARG A 93 -6.69 4.41 9.43
C ARG A 93 -5.16 4.49 9.38
N LEU A 94 -4.57 3.96 8.30
CA LEU A 94 -3.14 4.11 8.02
C LEU A 94 -2.79 5.59 7.80
#